data_AF-A0A960TBK8-F1
#
_entry.id   AF-A0A960TBK8-F1
#
_cell.length_a   1.000
_cell.length_b   1.000
_cell.length_c   1.000
_cell.angle_alpha   90.00
_cell.angle_beta   90.00
_cell.angle_gamma   90.00
#
_symmetry.space_group_name_H-M   'P 1'
#
loop_
_entity.id
_entity.type
_entity.pdbx_description
1 polymer ?
#
loop_
_entity_poly.entity_id
_entity_poly.type
_entity_poly.pdbx_seq_one_letter_code
_entity_poly.pdbx_strand_id
1 'polypeptide(L)'
;MDNEMKEFVAEGMKRYKEASRIMVLFGKSVKGELQDILSSRKNWGPFTPGETRKTRSTTFWHDYPLLNADIFGSISGKDVTIRVAVNWYQSESEYPFYSVSLESGYTEEHVQRFLNLAPETEGIFAIDRGLAFRPEPDDFDLRRDFDLLIDGFVEVLTDSGVLPG
;
A
#
# COMPACT_ATOMS: atom_id res chain seq x y z
N MET A 1 -40.28 -20.35 15.85
CA MET A 1 -38.86 -20.46 16.26
C MET A 1 -38.00 -21.23 15.27
N ASP A 2 -38.31 -22.47 14.89
CA ASP A 2 -37.40 -23.25 14.02
C ASP A 2 -37.37 -22.79 12.54
N ASN A 3 -38.49 -22.27 12.00
CA ASN A 3 -38.54 -21.74 10.62
C ASN A 3 -37.94 -20.33 10.49
N GLU A 4 -38.27 -19.40 11.38
CA GLU A 4 -37.72 -18.03 11.34
C GLU A 4 -36.20 -18.02 11.52
N MET A 5 -35.67 -18.90 12.38
CA MET A 5 -34.23 -19.05 12.55
C MET A 5 -33.57 -19.63 11.28
N LYS A 6 -34.21 -20.62 10.63
CA LYS A 6 -33.70 -21.17 9.36
C LYS A 6 -33.72 -20.14 8.24
N GLU A 7 -34.76 -19.32 8.14
CA GLU A 7 -34.85 -18.22 7.17
C GLU A 7 -33.78 -17.15 7.43
N PHE A 8 -33.58 -16.77 8.69
CA PHE A 8 -32.51 -15.84 9.09
C PHE A 8 -31.12 -16.37 8.71
N VAL A 9 -30.83 -17.65 9.02
CA VAL A 9 -29.55 -18.28 8.69
C VAL A 9 -29.36 -18.40 7.18
N ALA A 10 -30.39 -18.78 6.42
CA ALA A 10 -30.33 -18.90 4.97
C ALA A 10 -30.06 -17.54 4.29
N GLU A 11 -30.75 -16.49 4.73
CA GLU A 11 -30.53 -15.13 4.24
C GLU A 11 -29.13 -14.62 4.64
N GLY A 12 -28.69 -14.89 5.87
CA GLY A 12 -27.34 -14.59 6.34
C GLY A 12 -26.25 -15.24 5.48
N MET A 13 -26.40 -16.53 5.15
CA MET A 13 -25.48 -17.25 4.27
C MET A 13 -25.43 -16.65 2.86
N LYS A 14 -26.58 -16.24 2.31
CA LYS A 14 -26.65 -15.61 0.99
C LYS A 14 -25.91 -14.27 0.97
N ARG A 15 -26.19 -13.39 1.94
CA ARG A 15 -25.51 -12.10 2.08
C ARG A 15 -24.02 -12.24 2.29
N TYR A 16 -23.60 -13.19 3.13
CA TYR A 16 -22.18 -13.48 3.36
C TYR A 16 -21.48 -13.90 2.06
N LYS A 17 -22.10 -14.77 1.25
CA LYS A 17 -21.55 -15.19 -0.05
C LYS A 17 -21.44 -14.01 -1.03
N GLU A 18 -22.44 -13.14 -1.07
CA GLU A 18 -22.44 -11.94 -1.92
C GLU A 18 -21.34 -10.96 -1.48
N ALA A 19 -21.25 -10.63 -0.19
CA ALA A 19 -20.20 -9.78 0.37
C ALA A 19 -18.80 -10.35 0.10
N SER A 20 -18.60 -11.66 0.31
CA SER A 20 -17.34 -12.35 0.02
C SER A 20 -16.94 -12.21 -1.45
N ARG A 21 -17.91 -12.33 -2.38
CA ARG A 21 -17.65 -12.18 -3.82
C ARG A 21 -17.24 -10.74 -4.16
N ILE A 22 -17.92 -9.75 -3.57
CA ILE A 22 -17.59 -8.32 -3.74
C ILE A 22 -16.17 -8.06 -3.24
N MET A 23 -15.82 -8.55 -2.04
CA MET A 23 -14.49 -8.39 -1.45
C MET A 23 -13.39 -8.99 -2.34
N VAL A 24 -13.62 -10.19 -2.90
CA VAL A 24 -12.68 -10.83 -3.82
C VAL A 24 -12.50 -10.02 -5.11
N LEU A 25 -13.59 -9.50 -5.68
CA LEU A 25 -13.52 -8.67 -6.89
C LEU A 25 -12.79 -7.36 -6.62
N PHE A 26 -13.15 -6.67 -5.54
CA PHE A 26 -12.50 -5.45 -5.07
C PHE A 26 -10.98 -5.67 -4.89
N GLY A 27 -10.60 -6.70 -4.14
CA GLY A 27 -9.19 -7.02 -3.92
C GLY A 27 -8.43 -7.40 -5.20
N LYS A 28 -9.10 -7.94 -6.23
CA LYS A 28 -8.49 -8.18 -7.54
C LYS A 28 -8.31 -6.89 -8.33
N SER A 29 -9.30 -6.00 -8.32
CA SER A 29 -9.24 -4.72 -9.01
C SER A 29 -8.12 -3.85 -8.45
N VAL A 30 -8.06 -3.66 -7.13
CA VAL A 30 -7.00 -2.87 -6.49
C VAL A 30 -5.61 -3.46 -6.77
N LYS A 31 -5.46 -4.80 -6.72
CA LYS A 31 -4.18 -5.45 -7.08
C LYS A 31 -3.79 -5.21 -8.54
N GLY A 32 -4.75 -5.27 -9.46
CA GLY A 32 -4.53 -5.00 -10.88
C GLY A 32 -4.04 -3.57 -11.08
N GLU A 33 -4.74 -2.60 -10.49
CA GLU A 33 -4.36 -1.19 -10.60
C GLU A 33 -3.00 -0.91 -9.96
N LEU A 34 -2.72 -1.45 -8.77
CA LEU A 34 -1.38 -1.36 -8.16
C LEU A 34 -0.31 -1.92 -9.10
N GLN A 35 -0.52 -3.10 -9.67
CA GLN A 35 0.44 -3.70 -10.60
C GLN A 35 0.65 -2.83 -11.85
N ASP A 36 -0.41 -2.21 -12.36
CA ASP A 36 -0.34 -1.32 -13.51
C ASP A 36 0.39 0.00 -13.16
N ILE A 37 0.13 0.58 -11.99
CA ILE A 37 0.85 1.75 -11.48
C ILE A 37 2.35 1.43 -11.40
N LEU A 38 2.70 0.32 -10.74
CA LEU A 38 4.09 -0.08 -10.53
C LEU A 38 4.83 -0.41 -11.83
N SER A 39 4.16 -1.08 -12.78
CA SER A 39 4.77 -1.45 -14.06
C SER A 39 4.87 -0.30 -15.06
N SER A 40 3.97 0.69 -14.98
CA SER A 40 4.01 1.89 -15.83
C SER A 40 4.96 2.97 -15.31
N ARG A 41 5.36 2.90 -14.05
CA ARG A 41 6.24 3.87 -13.40
C ARG A 41 7.65 3.85 -13.99
N LYS A 42 8.07 4.97 -14.57
CA LYS A 42 9.40 5.14 -15.19
C LYS A 42 10.44 5.74 -14.26
N ASN A 43 10.04 6.64 -13.36
CA ASN A 43 10.95 7.34 -12.48
C ASN A 43 10.85 6.79 -11.05
N TRP A 44 11.96 6.22 -10.60
CA TRP A 44 12.15 5.68 -9.26
C TRP A 44 13.30 6.40 -8.51
N GLY A 45 13.80 7.52 -9.06
CA GLY A 45 14.96 8.23 -8.55
C GLY A 45 16.20 7.32 -8.45
N PRO A 46 16.85 7.22 -7.29
CA PRO A 46 18.04 6.38 -7.12
C PRO A 46 17.74 4.88 -7.06
N PHE A 47 16.46 4.49 -6.90
CA PHE A 47 16.05 3.09 -6.88
C PHE A 47 15.94 2.53 -8.30
N THR A 48 16.64 1.43 -8.54
CA THR A 48 16.51 0.66 -9.79
C THR A 48 15.68 -0.58 -9.52
N PRO A 49 14.40 -0.63 -9.95
CA PRO A 49 13.56 -1.81 -9.77
C PRO A 49 14.15 -3.00 -10.52
N GLY A 50 14.21 -4.16 -9.86
CA GLY A 50 14.51 -5.43 -10.50
C GLY A 50 13.29 -5.98 -11.24
N GLU A 51 13.44 -7.15 -11.87
CA GLU A 51 12.31 -7.88 -12.44
C GLU A 51 11.27 -8.15 -11.34
N THR A 52 10.13 -7.48 -11.43
CA THR A 52 9.11 -7.41 -10.38
C THR A 52 8.67 -8.81 -9.98
N ARG A 53 8.99 -9.26 -8.75
CA ARG A 53 8.56 -10.57 -8.26
C ARG A 53 7.43 -10.44 -7.24
N LYS A 54 6.21 -10.60 -7.78
CA LYS A 54 4.94 -10.93 -7.11
C LYS A 54 4.38 -9.91 -6.12
N THR A 55 3.26 -9.30 -6.49
CA THR A 55 2.26 -8.74 -5.56
C THR A 55 1.91 -9.79 -4.49
N ARG A 56 2.06 -9.46 -3.21
CA ARG A 56 1.64 -10.33 -2.09
C ARG A 56 0.45 -9.69 -1.41
N SER A 57 -0.71 -10.32 -1.52
CA SER A 57 -1.84 -9.94 -0.67
C SER A 57 -1.64 -10.55 0.70
N THR A 58 -1.34 -9.75 1.72
CA THR A 58 -1.34 -10.23 3.10
C THR A 58 -2.65 -9.84 3.77
N THR A 59 -3.64 -10.73 3.71
CA THR A 59 -4.86 -10.55 4.52
C THR A 59 -4.53 -10.88 5.96
N PHE A 60 -4.43 -9.86 6.82
CA PHE A 60 -4.20 -10.05 8.27
C PHE A 60 -5.50 -10.29 9.04
N TRP A 61 -6.63 -9.70 8.62
CA TRP A 61 -7.94 -9.84 9.27
C TRP A 61 -9.08 -9.98 8.25
N HIS A 62 -10.14 -10.72 8.60
CA HIS A 62 -11.30 -10.92 7.73
C HIS A 62 -12.11 -9.64 7.50
N ASP A 63 -12.01 -8.68 8.44
CA ASP A 63 -12.79 -7.46 8.43
C ASP A 63 -12.11 -6.32 7.66
N TYR A 64 -10.76 -6.30 7.60
CA TYR A 64 -10.00 -5.24 6.95
C TYR A 64 -8.79 -5.79 6.17
N PRO A 65 -8.75 -5.63 4.84
CA PRO A 65 -7.63 -6.11 4.05
C PRO A 65 -6.40 -5.20 4.17
N LEU A 66 -5.21 -5.81 4.06
CA LEU A 66 -3.98 -5.13 3.70
C LEU A 66 -3.55 -5.66 2.33
N LEU A 67 -3.61 -4.81 1.31
CA LEU A 67 -3.18 -5.16 -0.04
C LEU A 67 -1.82 -4.53 -0.26
N ASN A 68 -0.79 -5.31 -0.56
CA ASN A 68 0.54 -4.76 -0.79
C ASN A 68 1.25 -5.40 -1.99
N ALA A 69 2.28 -4.71 -2.45
CA ALA A 69 3.23 -5.20 -3.43
C ALA A 69 4.64 -4.82 -2.98
N ASP A 70 5.51 -5.82 -2.93
CA ASP A 70 6.94 -5.62 -2.68
C ASP A 70 7.65 -5.47 -4.02
N ILE A 71 8.43 -4.40 -4.12
CA ILE A 71 9.25 -4.06 -5.28
C ILE A 71 10.70 -4.28 -4.87
N PHE A 72 11.26 -5.36 -5.38
CA PHE A 72 12.68 -5.66 -5.22
C PHE A 72 13.48 -4.84 -6.21
N GLY A 73 14.62 -4.31 -5.77
CA GLY A 73 15.52 -3.58 -6.64
C GLY A 73 16.82 -3.26 -5.94
N SER A 74 17.51 -2.23 -6.42
CA SER A 74 18.78 -1.82 -5.84
C SER A 74 18.93 -0.31 -5.75
N ILE A 75 19.65 0.15 -4.73
CA ILE A 75 20.16 1.52 -4.63
C ILE A 75 21.67 1.42 -4.46
N SER A 76 22.42 2.10 -5.33
CA SER A 76 23.89 2.08 -5.30
C SER A 76 24.50 0.66 -5.23
N GLY A 77 23.89 -0.29 -5.94
CA GLY A 77 24.36 -1.67 -6.05
C GLY A 77 24.03 -2.57 -4.86
N LYS A 78 23.25 -2.12 -3.87
CA LYS A 78 22.77 -2.98 -2.78
C LYS A 78 21.29 -3.29 -2.95
N ASP A 79 20.94 -4.52 -2.62
CA ASP A 79 19.57 -5.01 -2.72
C ASP A 79 18.68 -4.38 -1.65
N VAL A 80 17.57 -3.80 -2.09
CA VAL A 80 16.56 -3.19 -1.22
C VAL A 80 15.16 -3.59 -1.66
N THR A 81 14.22 -3.50 -0.72
CA THR A 81 12.80 -3.73 -1.00
C THR A 81 12.00 -2.50 -0.59
N ILE A 82 11.18 -2.00 -1.51
CA ILE A 82 10.16 -0.99 -1.25
C ILE A 82 8.81 -1.69 -1.25
N ARG A 83 7.94 -1.40 -0.28
CA ARG A 83 6.57 -1.89 -0.27
C ARG A 83 5.61 -0.76 -0.60
N VAL A 84 4.67 -1.02 -1.50
CA VAL A 84 3.48 -0.19 -1.68
C VAL A 84 2.28 -0.92 -1.09
N ALA A 85 1.40 -0.22 -0.39
CA ALA A 85 0.25 -0.85 0.24
C ALA A 85 -1.00 0.04 0.30
N VAL A 86 -2.16 -0.62 0.34
CA VAL A 86 -3.46 -0.05 0.67
C VAL A 86 -3.94 -0.71 1.96
N ASN A 87 -4.12 0.09 3.00
CA ASN A 87 -4.26 -0.37 4.38
C ASN A 87 -5.58 0.12 5.00
N TRP A 88 -6.50 -0.81 5.20
CA TRP A 88 -7.71 -0.58 6.00
C TRP A 88 -7.51 -0.93 7.47
N TYR A 89 -6.62 -1.86 7.78
CA TYR A 89 -6.45 -2.41 9.12
C TYR A 89 -6.01 -1.36 10.14
N GLN A 90 -5.13 -0.45 9.72
CA GLN A 90 -4.62 0.63 10.56
C GLN A 90 -5.31 1.98 10.26
N SER A 91 -6.36 1.97 9.45
CA SER A 91 -7.07 3.21 9.16
C SER A 91 -7.89 3.65 10.36
N GLU A 92 -7.84 4.95 10.65
CA GLU A 92 -8.70 5.60 11.64
C GLU A 92 -10.08 5.95 11.06
N SER A 93 -10.31 5.66 9.77
CA SER A 93 -11.57 5.91 9.05
C SER A 93 -12.09 4.65 8.34
N GLU A 94 -13.28 4.75 7.75
CA GLU A 94 -13.86 3.67 6.91
C GLU A 94 -13.12 3.49 5.56
N TYR A 95 -12.19 4.40 5.25
CA TYR A 95 -11.41 4.43 4.01
C TYR A 95 -9.98 3.95 4.25
N PRO A 96 -9.31 3.33 3.28
CA PRO A 96 -7.91 2.96 3.46
C PRO A 96 -7.02 4.20 3.52
N PHE A 97 -5.81 4.04 4.02
CA PHE A 97 -4.70 4.89 3.58
C PHE A 97 -3.78 4.12 2.63
N TYR A 98 -3.06 4.85 1.79
CA TYR A 98 -2.02 4.30 0.92
C TYR A 98 -0.67 4.50 1.56
N SER A 99 0.29 3.62 1.31
CA SER A 99 1.64 3.76 1.86
C SER A 99 2.72 3.29 0.90
N VAL A 100 3.89 3.91 1.00
CA VAL A 100 5.15 3.48 0.36
C VAL A 100 6.24 3.45 1.44
N SER A 101 6.84 2.28 1.69
CA SER A 101 7.77 2.05 2.81
C SER A 101 9.08 1.36 2.42
N LEU A 102 10.12 1.65 3.22
CA LEU A 102 11.44 1.02 3.20
C LEU A 102 11.40 -0.29 4.02
N GLU A 103 11.35 -1.44 3.36
CA GLU A 103 11.21 -2.74 4.06
C GLU A 103 12.56 -3.36 4.42
N SER A 104 13.36 -3.74 3.42
CA SER A 104 14.63 -4.45 3.62
C SER A 104 15.79 -3.74 2.93
N GLY A 105 17.00 -3.91 3.46
CA GLY A 105 18.23 -3.29 2.92
C GLY A 105 18.54 -1.91 3.51
N TYR A 106 17.73 -1.44 4.46
CA TYR A 106 17.91 -0.16 5.17
C TYR A 106 18.24 -0.40 6.65
N THR A 107 19.22 0.33 7.17
CA THR A 107 19.48 0.39 8.61
C THR A 107 18.45 1.30 9.27
N GLU A 108 18.34 1.24 10.60
CA GLU A 108 17.43 2.13 11.32
C GLU A 108 17.83 3.60 11.19
N GLU A 109 19.12 3.89 11.10
CA GLU A 109 19.63 5.25 10.83
C GLU A 109 19.17 5.78 9.47
N HIS A 110 19.14 4.93 8.44
CA HIS A 110 18.63 5.28 7.11
C HIS A 110 17.14 5.60 7.14
N VAL A 111 16.36 4.79 7.86
CA VAL A 111 14.93 5.03 8.03
C VAL A 111 14.68 6.33 8.78
N GLN A 112 15.34 6.55 9.91
CA GLN A 112 15.15 7.78 10.69
C GLN A 112 15.52 9.02 9.88
N ARG A 113 16.59 8.95 9.07
CA ARG A 113 16.97 10.04 8.18
C ARG A 113 15.92 10.30 7.10
N PHE A 114 15.35 9.26 6.51
CA PHE A 114 14.23 9.36 5.57
C PHE A 114 13.03 10.06 6.24
N LEU A 115 12.62 9.62 7.43
CA LEU A 115 11.48 10.19 8.15
C LEU A 115 11.68 11.65 8.55
N ASN A 116 12.90 12.03 8.92
CA ASN A 116 13.23 13.43 9.26
C ASN A 116 13.16 14.37 8.05
N LEU A 117 13.20 13.82 6.84
CA LEU A 117 13.11 14.56 5.57
C LEU A 117 11.75 14.38 4.89
N ALA A 118 10.84 13.60 5.49
CA ALA A 118 9.52 13.35 4.94
C ALA A 118 8.76 14.67 4.75
N PRO A 119 8.11 14.89 3.59
CA PRO A 119 7.41 16.13 3.32
C PRO A 119 6.17 16.25 4.20
N GLU A 120 5.95 17.43 4.77
CA GLU A 120 4.68 17.81 5.37
C GLU A 120 3.80 18.48 4.30
N THR A 121 3.28 17.67 3.37
CA THR A 121 2.35 18.14 2.33
C THR A 121 0.93 17.69 2.61
N GLU A 122 -0.04 18.32 1.96
CA GLU A 122 -1.46 18.01 2.17
C GLU A 122 -1.76 16.53 1.85
N GLY A 123 -2.24 15.80 2.86
CA GLY A 123 -2.59 14.39 2.76
C GLY A 123 -1.43 13.39 2.91
N ILE A 124 -0.16 13.80 2.73
CA ILE A 124 1.02 12.94 2.91
C ILE A 124 1.59 13.09 4.32
N PHE A 125 1.85 11.97 4.99
CA PHE A 125 2.45 11.95 6.33
C PHE A 125 3.44 10.80 6.51
N ALA A 126 4.40 10.98 7.40
CA ALA A 126 5.37 9.94 7.74
C ALA A 126 4.72 8.82 8.57
N ILE A 127 5.14 7.59 8.32
CA ILE A 127 4.82 6.38 9.09
C ILE A 127 6.11 5.64 9.43
N ASP A 128 6.06 4.62 10.28
CA ASP A 128 7.20 3.87 10.83
C ASP A 128 8.43 3.71 9.91
N ARG A 129 8.22 3.40 8.62
CA ARG A 129 9.33 3.22 7.66
C ARG A 129 9.11 3.89 6.31
N GLY A 130 8.24 4.89 6.22
CA GLY A 130 7.84 5.41 4.91
C GLY A 130 6.89 6.59 4.95
N LEU A 131 6.20 6.79 3.84
CA LEU A 131 5.15 7.79 3.68
C LEU A 131 3.80 7.10 3.52
N ALA A 132 2.76 7.78 3.97
CA ALA A 132 1.38 7.40 3.77
C ALA A 132 0.56 8.57 3.23
N PHE A 133 -0.53 8.25 2.55
CA PHE A 133 -1.51 9.20 2.03
C PHE A 133 -2.92 8.79 2.44
N ARG A 134 -3.70 9.74 2.97
CA ARG A 134 -5.12 9.53 3.29
C ARG A 134 -5.98 10.09 2.15
N PRO A 135 -6.59 9.23 1.30
CA PRO A 135 -7.46 9.70 0.23
C PRO A 135 -8.72 10.35 0.80
N GLU A 136 -9.22 11.34 0.08
CA GLU A 136 -10.54 11.92 0.38
C GLU A 136 -11.64 10.95 -0.08
N PRO A 137 -12.61 10.62 0.80
CA PRO A 137 -13.72 9.72 0.47
C PRO A 137 -14.47 10.05 -0.82
N ASP A 138 -14.68 11.34 -1.07
CA ASP A 138 -15.50 11.85 -2.18
C ASP A 138 -14.69 12.08 -3.48
N ASP A 139 -13.36 11.89 -3.43
CA ASP A 139 -12.44 12.09 -4.56
C ASP A 139 -11.41 10.94 -4.68
N PHE A 140 -11.92 9.72 -4.67
CA PHE A 140 -11.09 8.51 -4.76
C PHE A 140 -10.46 8.34 -6.16
N ASP A 141 -9.13 8.48 -6.25
CA ASP A 141 -8.33 8.15 -7.44
C ASP A 141 -7.03 7.45 -7.06
N LEU A 142 -7.05 6.11 -7.07
CA LEU A 142 -5.91 5.28 -6.66
C LEU A 142 -4.63 5.62 -7.44
N ARG A 143 -4.72 5.89 -8.74
CA ARG A 143 -3.54 6.12 -9.58
C ARG A 143 -2.91 7.46 -9.28
N ARG A 144 -3.72 8.53 -9.28
CA ARG A 144 -3.26 9.88 -8.96
C ARG A 144 -2.62 9.91 -7.57
N ASP A 145 -3.27 9.31 -6.59
CA ASP A 145 -2.84 9.38 -5.20
C ASP A 145 -1.54 8.57 -4.97
N PHE A 146 -1.38 7.40 -5.61
CA PHE A 146 -0.10 6.68 -5.56
C PHE A 146 1.00 7.37 -6.35
N ASP A 147 0.71 8.01 -7.49
CA ASP A 147 1.72 8.76 -8.23
C ASP A 147 2.27 9.91 -7.38
N LEU A 148 1.41 10.66 -6.69
CA LEU A 148 1.80 11.70 -5.73
C LEU A 148 2.63 11.13 -4.57
N LEU A 149 2.18 10.01 -3.99
CA LEU A 149 2.86 9.39 -2.86
C LEU A 149 4.23 8.82 -3.25
N ILE A 150 4.35 8.21 -4.44
CA ILE A 150 5.63 7.71 -4.97
C ILE A 150 6.54 8.88 -5.34
N ASP A 151 6.02 9.96 -5.92
CA ASP A 151 6.80 11.17 -6.20
C ASP A 151 7.44 11.73 -4.94
N GLY A 152 6.65 11.95 -3.88
CA GLY A 152 7.16 12.42 -2.59
C GLY A 152 8.16 11.45 -1.97
N PHE A 153 7.91 10.13 -2.08
CA PHE A 153 8.85 9.13 -1.60
C PHE A 153 10.19 9.16 -2.36
N VAL A 154 10.15 9.32 -3.69
CA VAL A 154 11.33 9.41 -4.56
C VAL A 154 12.12 10.70 -4.31
N GLU A 155 11.44 11.82 -4.06
CA GLU A 155 12.05 13.10 -3.69
C GLU A 155 12.87 12.95 -2.41
N VAL A 156 12.27 12.41 -1.35
CA VAL A 156 12.96 12.14 -0.08
C VAL A 156 14.13 11.19 -0.28
N LEU A 157 13.96 10.11 -1.06
CA LEU A 157 15.06 9.19 -1.36
C LEU A 157 16.24 9.86 -2.07
N THR A 158 15.97 10.84 -2.93
CA THR A 158 16.99 11.57 -3.69
C THR A 158 17.75 12.54 -2.79
N ASP A 159 17.03 13.31 -1.98
CA ASP A 159 17.61 14.35 -1.12
C ASP A 159 18.29 13.79 0.12
N SER A 160 17.82 12.65 0.61
CA SER A 160 18.29 12.06 1.84
C SER A 160 19.68 11.44 1.72
N GLY A 161 20.19 11.18 0.51
CA GLY A 161 21.43 10.41 0.33
C GLY A 161 21.38 9.10 1.12
N VAL A 162 20.19 8.53 1.30
CA VAL A 162 19.94 7.28 2.03
C VAL A 162 20.47 6.15 1.17
N LEU A 163 21.78 5.95 1.27
CA LEU A 163 22.46 4.84 0.65
C LEU A 163 22.25 3.62 1.57
N PRO A 164 21.76 2.48 1.05
CA PRO A 164 21.65 1.26 1.86
C PRO A 164 22.99 0.91 2.53
N GLY A 165 22.90 0.26 3.70
CA GLY A 165 24.03 -0.07 4.60
C GLY A 165 24.81 -1.29 4.14
#